data_AF-A0AAJ2NUT9-F1
#
_entry.id   AF-A0AAJ2NUT9-F1
#
_cell.length_a   1.000
_cell.length_b   1.000
_cell.length_c   1.000
_cell.angle_alpha   90.00
_cell.angle_beta   90.00
_cell.angle_gamma   90.00
#
_symmetry.space_group_name_H-M   'P 1'
#
loop_
_entity.id
_entity.type
_entity.pdbx_description
1 polymer ?
#
loop_
_entity_poly.entity_id
_entity_poly.type
_entity_poly.pdbx_seq_one_letter_code
_entity_poly.pdbx_strand_id
1 'polypeptide(L)'
;MRGRRWRPLSSSYSPDGYALLFSEVDREFVTQFIERNLGPVRDFDRTRGTALLDTLEAWFGADGSPSATAERLFVHVNTVYQRLDRLDSVLGTGWRRGDRALELRLALRLAELRGA
;
A
#
# COMPACT_ATOMS: atom_id res chain seq x y z
N MET A 1 53.81 -36.06 -12.15
CA MET A 1 52.70 -35.19 -12.61
C MET A 1 51.50 -36.06 -12.99
N ARG A 2 50.40 -36.02 -12.23
CA ARG A 2 49.11 -36.63 -12.61
C ARG A 2 48.00 -35.61 -12.32
N GLY A 3 47.42 -35.04 -13.36
CA GLY A 3 46.29 -34.11 -13.26
C GLY A 3 45.01 -34.84 -12.91
N ARG A 4 44.43 -34.55 -11.73
CA ARG A 4 43.08 -34.99 -11.37
C ARG A 4 42.07 -34.13 -12.11
N ARG A 5 41.33 -34.78 -13.01
CA ARG A 5 40.22 -34.20 -13.79
C ARG A 5 39.06 -33.93 -12.83
N TRP A 6 38.78 -32.67 -12.57
CA TRP A 6 37.58 -32.26 -11.82
C TRP A 6 36.34 -32.68 -12.62
N ARG A 7 35.47 -33.48 -12.01
CA ARG A 7 34.14 -33.82 -12.52
C ARG A 7 33.13 -33.15 -11.59
N PRO A 8 32.30 -32.20 -12.07
CA PRO A 8 31.22 -31.69 -11.24
C PRO A 8 30.22 -32.84 -11.01
N LEU A 9 29.94 -33.12 -9.74
CA LEU A 9 28.74 -33.86 -9.36
C LEU A 9 27.55 -32.98 -9.78
N SER A 10 26.61 -33.53 -10.53
CA SER A 10 25.36 -32.86 -10.89
C SER A 10 24.56 -32.59 -9.61
N SER A 11 24.79 -31.43 -9.00
CA SER A 11 23.91 -30.92 -7.94
C SER A 11 22.62 -30.48 -8.60
N SER A 12 21.54 -31.24 -8.41
CA SER A 12 20.17 -30.74 -8.54
C SER A 12 19.94 -29.73 -7.41
N TYR A 13 20.52 -28.55 -7.55
CA TYR A 13 20.15 -27.37 -6.79
C TYR A 13 19.18 -26.62 -7.68
N SER A 14 17.89 -26.92 -7.57
CA SER A 14 16.87 -26.17 -8.27
C SER A 14 16.67 -24.83 -7.52
N PRO A 15 16.92 -23.67 -8.16
CA PRO A 15 16.80 -22.35 -7.52
C PRO A 15 15.33 -21.93 -7.25
N ASP A 16 14.38 -22.73 -7.69
CA ASP A 16 12.94 -22.53 -7.67
C ASP A 16 12.33 -22.62 -6.26
N GLY A 17 12.83 -23.51 -5.41
CA GLY A 17 12.33 -23.65 -4.03
C GLY A 17 12.53 -22.38 -3.19
N TYR A 18 13.68 -21.72 -3.37
CA TYR A 18 13.94 -20.42 -2.75
C TYR A 18 13.12 -19.31 -3.40
N ALA A 19 12.97 -19.31 -4.73
CA ALA A 19 12.15 -18.32 -5.42
C ALA A 19 10.69 -18.35 -4.97
N LEU A 20 10.12 -19.53 -4.73
CA LEU A 20 8.78 -19.69 -4.17
C LEU A 20 8.70 -19.12 -2.74
N LEU A 21 9.62 -19.51 -1.86
CA LEU A 21 9.70 -18.99 -0.49
C LEU A 21 9.86 -17.46 -0.46
N PHE A 22 10.74 -16.89 -1.30
CA PHE A 22 10.92 -15.45 -1.41
C PHE A 22 9.68 -14.76 -1.97
N SER A 23 9.02 -15.32 -2.99
CA SER A 23 7.78 -14.74 -3.54
C SER A 23 6.60 -14.76 -2.56
N GLU A 24 6.53 -15.76 -1.69
CA GLU A 24 5.52 -15.82 -0.61
C GLU A 24 5.82 -14.79 0.48
N VAL A 25 7.08 -14.69 0.92
CA VAL A 25 7.53 -13.68 1.88
C VAL A 25 7.31 -12.26 1.34
N ASP A 26 7.56 -12.02 0.06
CA ASP A 26 7.31 -10.73 -0.60
C ASP A 26 5.82 -10.38 -0.62
N ARG A 27 4.96 -11.36 -0.89
CA ARG A 27 3.49 -11.17 -0.88
C ARG A 27 2.99 -10.88 0.54
N GLU A 28 3.50 -11.59 1.53
CA GLU A 28 3.16 -11.34 2.93
C GLU A 28 3.62 -9.95 3.34
N PHE A 29 4.85 -9.55 2.99
CA PHE A 29 5.39 -8.23 3.27
C PHE A 29 4.53 -7.12 2.65
N VAL A 30 4.15 -7.25 1.37
CA VAL A 30 3.24 -6.30 0.71
C VAL A 30 1.89 -6.24 1.42
N THR A 31 1.35 -7.38 1.85
CA THR A 31 0.08 -7.43 2.58
C THR A 31 0.19 -6.73 3.93
N GLN A 32 1.22 -7.02 4.71
CA GLN A 32 1.46 -6.36 5.99
C GLN A 32 1.71 -4.85 5.82
N PHE A 33 2.40 -4.44 4.75
CA PHE A 33 2.59 -3.04 4.42
C PHE A 33 1.27 -2.34 4.10
N ILE A 34 0.40 -2.94 3.29
CA ILE A 34 -0.93 -2.42 3.00
C ILE A 34 -1.74 -2.29 4.29
N GLU A 35 -1.80 -3.35 5.11
CA GLU A 35 -2.62 -3.35 6.33
C GLU A 35 -2.09 -2.38 7.39
N ARG A 36 -0.76 -2.29 7.59
CA ARG A 36 -0.16 -1.30 8.50
C ARG A 36 -0.53 0.14 8.11
N ASN A 37 -0.64 0.42 6.81
CA ASN A 37 -0.86 1.76 6.30
C ASN A 37 -2.34 2.14 6.15
N LEU A 38 -3.14 1.23 5.58
CA LEU A 38 -4.54 1.47 5.22
C LEU A 38 -5.53 0.78 6.15
N GLY A 39 -5.10 -0.22 6.92
CA GLY A 39 -5.92 -0.93 7.89
C GLY A 39 -6.66 -0.01 8.85
N PRO A 40 -6.02 0.98 9.49
CA PRO A 40 -6.71 1.93 10.37
C PRO A 40 -7.87 2.67 9.69
N VAL A 41 -7.72 3.04 8.41
CA VAL A 41 -8.76 3.73 7.63
C VAL A 41 -9.87 2.76 7.24
N ARG A 42 -9.52 1.56 6.78
CA ARG A 42 -10.48 0.49 6.44
C ARG A 42 -11.32 0.07 7.64
N ASP A 43 -10.70 -0.07 8.79
CA ASP A 43 -11.36 -0.42 10.05
C ASP A 43 -12.30 0.69 10.50
N PHE A 44 -11.85 1.94 10.36
CA PHE A 44 -12.67 3.11 10.64
C PHE A 44 -13.92 3.15 9.74
N ASP A 45 -13.74 2.99 8.42
CA ASP A 45 -14.82 2.96 7.44
C ASP A 45 -15.80 1.81 7.73
N ARG A 46 -15.31 0.61 8.02
CA ARG A 46 -16.14 -0.55 8.36
C ARG A 46 -16.96 -0.34 9.63
N THR A 47 -16.38 0.31 10.64
CA THR A 47 -17.04 0.53 11.94
C THR A 47 -18.05 1.67 11.88
N ARG A 48 -17.81 2.68 11.05
CA ARG A 48 -18.57 3.95 11.03
C ARG A 48 -19.40 4.17 9.77
N GLY A 49 -19.30 3.30 8.77
CA GLY A 49 -19.97 3.45 7.48
C GLY A 49 -19.50 4.66 6.68
N THR A 50 -18.22 5.03 6.81
CA THR A 50 -17.63 6.16 6.08
C THR A 50 -16.93 5.70 4.80
N ALA A 51 -16.49 6.65 3.97
CA ALA A 51 -15.74 6.41 2.74
C ALA A 51 -14.41 7.21 2.75
N LEU A 52 -13.65 7.06 3.83
CA LEU A 52 -12.38 7.75 4.03
C LEU A 52 -11.27 7.16 3.15
N LEU A 53 -11.30 5.86 2.85
CA LEU A 53 -10.34 5.24 1.93
C LEU A 53 -10.46 5.82 0.52
N ASP A 54 -11.67 5.90 -0.03
CA ASP A 54 -11.96 6.54 -1.32
C ASP A 54 -11.51 8.02 -1.31
N THR A 55 -11.67 8.68 -0.17
CA THR A 55 -11.23 10.07 0.00
C THR A 55 -9.71 10.18 -0.03
N LEU A 56 -8.99 9.23 0.57
CA LEU A 56 -7.54 9.16 0.54
C LEU A 56 -7.02 8.96 -0.89
N GLU A 57 -7.65 8.06 -1.65
CA GLU A 57 -7.34 7.79 -3.06
C GLU A 57 -7.56 9.02 -3.93
N ALA A 58 -8.74 9.64 -3.83
CA ALA A 58 -9.08 10.83 -4.58
C ALA A 58 -8.17 12.02 -4.20
N TRP A 59 -7.86 12.19 -2.91
CA TRP A 59 -6.97 13.24 -2.42
C TRP A 59 -5.57 13.16 -3.03
N PHE A 60 -4.97 11.97 -3.01
CA PHE A 60 -3.65 11.79 -3.61
C PHE A 60 -3.70 11.85 -5.14
N GLY A 61 -4.76 11.34 -5.77
CA GLY A 61 -4.96 11.46 -7.21
C GLY A 61 -5.19 12.91 -7.68
N ALA A 62 -5.61 13.79 -6.78
CA ALA A 62 -5.82 15.23 -7.00
C ALA A 62 -4.67 16.10 -6.48
N ASP A 63 -3.49 15.52 -6.22
CA ASP A 63 -2.29 16.20 -5.71
C ASP A 63 -2.54 17.05 -4.44
N GLY A 64 -3.49 16.61 -3.60
CA GLY A 64 -3.85 17.30 -2.37
C GLY A 64 -4.69 18.56 -2.55
N SER A 65 -5.40 18.70 -3.67
CA SER A 65 -6.37 19.78 -3.88
C SER A 65 -7.75 19.38 -3.32
N PRO A 66 -8.31 20.12 -2.33
CA PRO A 66 -9.64 19.84 -1.80
C PRO A 66 -10.73 19.95 -2.88
N SER A 67 -10.65 20.97 -3.75
CA SER A 67 -11.66 21.19 -4.80
C SER A 67 -11.64 20.07 -5.85
N ALA A 68 -10.46 19.68 -6.34
CA ALA A 68 -10.35 18.60 -7.31
C ALA A 68 -10.69 17.23 -6.69
N THR A 69 -10.43 17.03 -5.39
CA THR A 69 -10.89 15.85 -4.65
C THR A 69 -12.42 15.82 -4.58
N ALA A 70 -13.05 16.96 -4.31
CA ALA A 70 -14.49 17.09 -4.22
C ALA A 70 -15.17 16.77 -5.56
N GLU A 71 -14.63 17.29 -6.66
CA GLU A 71 -15.07 16.99 -8.02
C GLU A 71 -14.98 15.49 -8.33
N ARG A 72 -13.84 14.85 -8.02
CA ARG A 72 -13.64 13.41 -8.26
C ARG A 72 -14.60 12.53 -7.48
N LEU A 73 -14.95 12.93 -6.25
CA LEU A 73 -15.86 12.19 -5.38
C LEU A 73 -17.33 12.56 -5.57
N PHE A 74 -17.63 13.55 -6.42
CA PHE A 74 -18.97 14.12 -6.60
C PHE A 74 -19.61 14.57 -5.27
N VAL A 75 -18.80 15.20 -4.41
CA VAL A 75 -19.25 15.76 -3.12
C VAL A 75 -18.94 17.25 -3.03
N HIS A 76 -19.55 17.93 -2.07
CA HIS A 76 -19.19 19.32 -1.77
C HIS A 76 -17.81 19.39 -1.09
N VAL A 77 -17.01 20.43 -1.38
CA VAL A 77 -15.66 20.62 -0.80
C VAL A 77 -15.64 20.61 0.74
N ASN A 78 -16.69 21.12 1.39
CA ASN A 78 -16.83 21.03 2.85
C ASN A 78 -16.86 19.59 3.37
N THR A 79 -17.44 18.66 2.60
CA THR A 79 -17.42 17.23 2.95
C THR A 79 -16.00 16.68 2.87
N VAL A 80 -15.21 17.13 1.89
CA VAL A 80 -13.79 16.76 1.81
C VAL A 80 -13.04 17.24 3.05
N TYR A 81 -13.20 18.51 3.46
CA TYR A 81 -12.57 19.01 4.69
C TYR A 81 -12.94 18.18 5.92
N GLN A 82 -14.23 17.89 6.12
CA GLN A 82 -14.69 17.05 7.23
C GLN A 82 -14.06 15.65 7.23
N ARG A 83 -13.94 15.03 6.05
CA ARG A 83 -13.30 13.72 5.90
C ARG A 83 -11.79 13.79 6.11
N LEU A 84 -11.14 14.87 5.68
CA LEU A 84 -9.72 15.12 5.92
C LEU A 84 -9.42 15.31 7.42
N ASP A 85 -10.27 16.03 8.15
CA ASP A 85 -10.17 16.16 9.62
C ASP A 85 -10.35 14.79 10.28
N ARG A 86 -11.24 13.96 9.75
CA ARG A 86 -11.41 12.59 10.22
C ARG A 86 -10.17 11.74 9.95
N LEU A 87 -9.58 11.85 8.77
CA LEU A 87 -8.32 11.18 8.43
C LEU A 87 -7.18 11.63 9.35
N ASP A 88 -7.13 12.91 9.74
CA ASP A 88 -6.15 13.39 10.72
C ASP A 88 -6.32 12.70 12.09
N SER A 89 -7.56 12.38 12.50
CA SER A 89 -7.81 11.63 13.74
C SER A 89 -7.46 10.14 13.65
N VAL A 90 -7.48 9.56 12.44
CA VAL A 90 -7.20 8.13 12.21
C VAL A 90 -5.71 7.88 11.94
N LEU A 91 -5.07 8.75 11.16
CA LEU A 91 -3.71 8.58 10.66
C LEU A 91 -2.68 9.50 11.36
N GLY A 92 -3.16 10.45 12.17
CA GLY A 92 -2.36 11.51 12.78
C GLY A 92 -2.10 12.68 11.81
N THR A 93 -2.03 13.91 12.32
CA THR A 93 -1.97 15.17 11.53
C THR A 93 -0.79 15.30 10.56
N GLY A 94 0.22 14.44 10.66
CA GLY A 94 1.41 14.42 9.79
C GLY A 94 1.26 13.61 8.50
N TRP A 95 0.13 12.89 8.29
CA TRP A 95 0.03 11.88 7.24
C TRP A 95 0.19 12.40 5.81
N ARG A 96 -0.01 13.71 5.59
CA ARG A 96 0.06 14.37 4.27
C ARG A 96 1.48 14.79 3.88
N ARG A 97 2.50 14.53 4.69
CA ARG A 97 3.87 15.06 4.49
C ARG A 97 4.94 13.97 4.51
N GLY A 98 6.03 14.22 3.78
CA GLY A 98 7.25 13.41 3.79
C GLY A 98 7.01 11.93 3.50
N ASP A 99 7.77 11.08 4.18
CA ASP A 99 7.73 9.62 4.01
C ASP A 99 6.35 9.05 4.29
N ARG A 100 5.59 9.64 5.22
CA ARG A 100 4.26 9.12 5.57
C ARG A 100 3.27 9.24 4.41
N ALA A 101 3.32 10.34 3.66
CA ALA A 101 2.50 10.50 2.46
C ALA A 101 2.93 9.52 1.36
N LEU A 102 4.23 9.27 1.21
CA LEU A 102 4.76 8.31 0.26
C LEU A 102 4.33 6.88 0.59
N GLU A 103 4.46 6.47 1.86
CA GLU A 103 4.01 5.15 2.33
C GLU A 103 2.52 4.91 2.02
N LEU A 104 1.66 5.90 2.26
CA LEU A 104 0.23 5.81 1.98
C LEU A 104 -0.07 5.71 0.48
N ARG A 105 0.59 6.53 -0.36
CA ARG A 105 0.46 6.45 -1.83
C ARG A 105 0.89 5.07 -2.35
N LEU A 106 2.00 4.54 -1.85
CA LEU A 106 2.47 3.21 -2.21
C LEU A 106 1.50 2.12 -1.76
N ALA A 107 1.00 2.20 -0.53
CA ALA A 107 0.04 1.23 -0.02
C ALA A 107 -1.25 1.21 -0.85
N LEU A 108 -1.78 2.37 -1.25
CA LEU A 108 -2.93 2.47 -2.15
C LEU A 108 -2.66 1.79 -3.49
N ARG A 109 -1.51 2.10 -4.11
CA ARG A 109 -1.15 1.53 -5.41
C ARG A 109 -0.94 0.01 -5.35
N LEU A 110 -0.32 -0.48 -4.28
CA LEU A 110 -0.13 -1.92 -4.05
C LEU A 110 -1.47 -2.63 -3.79
N ALA A 111 -2.40 -1.99 -3.08
CA ALA A 111 -3.73 -2.54 -2.85
C ALA A 111 -4.53 -2.67 -4.15
N GLU A 112 -4.47 -1.67 -5.02
CA GLU A 112 -5.09 -1.69 -6.36
C GLU A 112 -4.52 -2.84 -7.21
N LEU A 113 -3.19 -2.95 -7.31
CA LEU A 113 -2.52 -4.00 -8.09
C LEU A 113 -2.75 -5.41 -7.55
N ARG A 114 -3.10 -5.56 -6.28
CA ARG A 114 -3.45 -6.85 -5.67
C ARG A 114 -4.92 -7.24 -5.86
N GLY A 115 -5.80 -6.27 -6.09
CA GLY A 115 -7.22 -6.48 -6.34
C GLY A 115 -7.56 -6.70 -7.81
N ALA A 116 -6.67 -6.29 -8.72
CA ALA A 116 -6.69 -6.61 -10.14
C ALA A 116 -6.24 -8.06 -10.41
#